data_AF-A0AAP8E2F8-F1
#
_entry.id   AF-A0AAP8E2F8-F1
#
_cell.length_a   1.000
_cell.length_b   1.000
_cell.length_c   1.000
_cell.angle_alpha   90.00
_cell.angle_beta   90.00
_cell.angle_gamma   90.00
#
_symmetry.space_group_name_H-M   'P 1'
#
loop_
_entity.id
_entity.type
_entity.pdbx_description
1 polymer ?
#
loop_
_entity_poly.entity_id
_entity_poly.type
_entity_poly.pdbx_seq_one_letter_code
_entity_poly.pdbx_strand_id
1 'polypeptide(L)'
;MKGFLLNDARIFSQKGLFLNHHFNNYMVREDKQYVKSYEVGFNARASNLKKVFGEFFEREVLINSNDSQNSETVVNYLSENNSKYLAKGIFISKDRFVDSNGMASHTNSKEVIKTAFFEFFERQSFLTNFLSQTAVPRLLFDNEESLIIADNYLKNYVDKINYYDVSLDRSLHVVLCIGYGSKKCIGLGTSTQIKEAIKKSQIEALQYFAQDISKFNSKDMLDSLSQDENDFYHEKFDQLSVEDFIKNYSYLLHNNLISKQVMDQENSFVLPDFLEKIKKDFNINPVIAMFESDQIIPHLKIVKIYDENWFPHMNPNLYNKEVYKFVSKSINKDLLTSIKYIPFP
;
A
#
# COMPACT_ATOMS: atom_id res chain seq x y z
N MET A 1 32.57 -20.07 25.42
CA MET A 1 32.46 -19.22 24.22
C MET A 1 30.99 -18.87 24.04
N LYS A 2 30.61 -17.59 24.19
CA LYS A 2 29.26 -17.10 23.89
C LYS A 2 29.26 -16.67 22.42
N GLY A 3 28.28 -17.17 21.66
CA GLY A 3 28.24 -17.10 20.19
C GLY A 3 28.45 -15.70 19.60
N PHE A 4 29.19 -15.65 18.51
CA PHE A 4 29.30 -14.49 17.64
C PHE A 4 27.97 -14.36 16.87
N LEU A 5 27.15 -13.36 17.22
CA LEU A 5 25.99 -12.98 16.41
C LEU A 5 26.48 -12.50 15.05
N LEU A 6 26.09 -13.21 14.00
CA LEU A 6 26.31 -12.81 12.62
C LEU A 6 25.01 -12.17 12.13
N ASN A 7 24.89 -10.86 12.25
CA ASN A 7 23.81 -10.12 11.60
C ASN A 7 24.22 -9.87 10.15
N ASP A 8 23.44 -10.39 9.20
CA ASP A 8 23.66 -10.18 7.77
C ASP A 8 22.58 -9.24 7.23
N ALA A 9 23.02 -8.17 6.56
CA ALA A 9 22.14 -7.26 5.84
C ALA A 9 22.57 -7.29 4.37
N ARG A 10 21.70 -7.84 3.52
CA ARG A 10 21.99 -7.99 2.10
C ARG A 10 21.18 -6.99 1.29
N ILE A 11 21.88 -6.22 0.45
CA ILE A 11 21.26 -5.34 -0.54
C ILE A 11 21.51 -5.96 -1.91
N PHE A 12 20.43 -6.36 -2.57
CA PHE A 12 20.45 -6.86 -3.94
C PHE A 12 19.88 -5.79 -4.88
N SER A 13 20.59 -5.53 -5.96
CA SER A 13 20.19 -4.56 -6.99
C SER A 13 20.41 -5.19 -8.35
N GLN A 14 19.33 -5.66 -8.96
CA GLN A 14 19.35 -6.32 -10.26
C GLN A 14 18.84 -5.35 -11.34
N LYS A 15 19.49 -5.37 -12.50
CA LYS A 15 19.10 -4.60 -13.68
C LYS A 15 18.53 -5.55 -14.73
N GLY A 16 17.31 -5.28 -15.22
CA GLY A 16 16.76 -6.02 -16.35
C GLY A 16 17.67 -5.87 -17.58
N LEU A 17 18.15 -6.99 -18.12
CA LEU A 17 19.15 -7.00 -19.21
C LEU A 17 18.54 -6.87 -20.61
N PHE A 18 17.24 -7.14 -20.78
CA PHE A 18 16.59 -7.06 -22.09
C PHE A 18 15.24 -6.32 -22.01
N LEU A 19 15.22 -5.17 -22.69
CA LEU A 19 14.08 -4.28 -22.99
C LEU A 19 13.50 -3.49 -21.79
N ASN A 20 13.83 -2.19 -21.80
CA ASN A 20 13.56 -1.12 -20.84
C ASN A 20 14.21 -1.27 -19.45
N HIS A 21 15.13 -0.34 -19.18
CA HIS A 21 16.02 -0.27 -18.02
C HIS A 21 15.29 -0.07 -16.67
N HIS A 22 14.58 -1.08 -16.19
CA HIS A 22 14.05 -1.09 -14.83
C HIS A 22 15.07 -1.68 -13.85
N PHE A 23 15.02 -1.20 -12.61
CA PHE A 23 15.84 -1.68 -11.50
C PHE A 23 14.94 -2.32 -10.46
N ASN A 24 15.23 -3.57 -10.09
CA ASN A 24 14.63 -4.24 -8.94
C ASN A 24 15.64 -4.13 -7.78
N ASN A 25 15.26 -3.41 -6.74
CA ASN A 25 16.09 -3.23 -5.55
C ASN A 25 15.39 -3.90 -4.36
N TYR A 26 16.16 -4.69 -3.62
CA TYR A 26 15.69 -5.50 -2.51
C TYR A 26 16.66 -5.42 -1.35
N MET A 27 16.14 -5.23 -0.13
CA MET A 27 16.93 -5.24 1.10
C MET A 27 16.33 -6.22 2.10
N VAL A 28 17.20 -7.05 2.71
CA VAL A 28 16.85 -7.99 3.79
C VAL A 28 17.80 -7.82 4.94
N ARG A 29 17.24 -7.85 6.15
CA ARG A 29 18.02 -8.06 7.38
C ARG A 29 17.44 -9.22 8.17
N GLU A 30 18.31 -10.13 8.55
CA GLU A 30 18.00 -11.23 9.48
C GLU A 30 18.38 -10.77 10.90
N ASP A 31 17.41 -10.24 11.65
CA ASP A 31 17.52 -10.02 13.10
C ASP A 31 16.53 -10.95 13.82
N LYS A 32 16.10 -10.65 15.06
CA LYS A 32 15.10 -11.45 15.82
C LYS A 32 13.84 -11.80 15.03
N GLN A 33 13.41 -10.96 14.08
CA GLN A 33 12.36 -11.20 13.08
C GLN A 33 12.79 -10.63 11.71
N TYR A 34 12.38 -11.27 10.61
CA TYR A 34 12.74 -10.89 9.23
C TYR A 34 12.16 -9.52 8.84
N VAL A 35 12.98 -8.65 8.24
CA VAL A 35 12.55 -7.38 7.61
C VAL A 35 12.97 -7.34 6.15
N LYS A 36 12.01 -7.11 5.25
CA LYS A 36 12.17 -7.08 3.79
C LYS A 36 11.63 -5.75 3.23
N SER A 37 12.26 -5.15 2.22
CA SER A 37 11.71 -3.99 1.48
C SER A 37 12.03 -4.05 -0.02
N TYR A 38 11.15 -3.52 -0.87
CA TYR A 38 11.18 -3.72 -2.33
C TYR A 38 10.83 -2.45 -3.11
N GLU A 39 11.61 -2.12 -4.14
CA GLU A 39 11.25 -1.04 -5.08
C GLU A 39 11.59 -1.44 -6.52
N VAL A 40 10.62 -1.20 -7.42
CA VAL A 40 10.80 -1.28 -8.87
C VAL A 40 10.65 0.12 -9.46
N GLY A 41 11.55 0.50 -10.36
CA GLY A 41 11.42 1.78 -11.05
C GLY A 41 12.20 1.85 -12.36
N PHE A 42 11.68 2.64 -13.29
CA PHE A 42 12.23 2.81 -14.64
C PHE A 42 13.30 3.90 -14.76
N ASN A 43 13.46 4.76 -13.74
CA ASN A 43 14.40 5.89 -13.74
C ASN A 43 15.30 5.89 -12.48
N ALA A 44 16.52 6.44 -12.64
CA ALA A 44 17.51 6.78 -11.59
C ALA A 44 17.66 5.78 -10.41
N ARG A 45 18.65 4.87 -10.50
CA ARG A 45 18.98 3.87 -9.46
C ARG A 45 19.04 4.42 -8.01
N ALA A 46 19.58 5.63 -7.84
CA ALA A 46 19.72 6.24 -6.52
C ALA A 46 18.38 6.62 -5.87
N SER A 47 17.35 7.01 -6.64
CA SER A 47 16.03 7.30 -6.07
C SER A 47 15.32 6.03 -5.60
N ASN A 48 15.48 4.92 -6.34
CA ASN A 48 14.86 3.66 -5.96
C ASN A 48 15.48 3.11 -4.66
N LEU A 49 16.81 3.19 -4.53
CA LEU A 49 17.49 2.78 -3.28
C LEU A 49 17.00 3.59 -2.07
N LYS A 50 16.76 4.90 -2.21
CA LYS A 50 16.22 5.73 -1.12
C LYS A 50 14.85 5.25 -0.64
N LYS A 51 13.97 4.83 -1.56
CA LYS A 51 12.65 4.30 -1.21
C LYS A 51 12.75 2.96 -0.49
N VAL A 52 13.60 2.05 -0.98
CA VAL A 52 13.87 0.76 -0.31
C VAL A 52 14.37 0.97 1.11
N PHE A 53 15.28 1.93 1.33
CA PHE A 53 15.74 2.27 2.68
C PHE A 53 14.61 2.84 3.55
N GLY A 54 13.76 3.71 3.00
CA GLY A 54 12.62 4.26 3.73
C GLY A 54 11.67 3.18 4.23
N GLU A 55 11.20 2.32 3.33
CA GLU A 55 10.33 1.18 3.66
C GLU A 55 11.02 0.22 4.65
N PHE A 56 12.33 -0.01 4.50
CA PHE A 56 13.09 -0.81 5.45
C PHE A 56 13.05 -0.24 6.88
N PHE A 57 13.30 1.06 7.04
CA PHE A 57 13.28 1.70 8.36
C PHE A 57 11.88 1.73 8.96
N GLU A 58 10.84 1.90 8.14
CA GLU A 58 9.44 1.82 8.57
C GLU A 58 9.13 0.43 9.14
N ARG A 59 9.47 -0.63 8.40
CA ARG A 59 9.24 -2.02 8.84
C ARG A 59 10.13 -2.42 10.01
N GLU A 60 11.37 -1.92 10.09
CA GLU A 60 12.22 -2.12 11.27
C GLU A 60 11.55 -1.53 12.52
N VAL A 61 11.01 -0.31 12.43
CA VAL A 61 10.29 0.29 13.55
C VAL A 61 8.99 -0.47 13.86
N LEU A 62 8.25 -0.93 12.86
CA LEU A 62 7.01 -1.66 13.07
C LEU A 62 7.24 -3.01 13.78
N ILE A 63 8.29 -3.74 13.38
CA ILE A 63 8.51 -5.14 13.75
C ILE A 63 9.48 -5.26 14.93
N ASN A 64 10.56 -4.48 14.91
CA ASN A 64 11.73 -4.70 15.77
C ASN A 64 11.91 -3.66 16.89
N SER A 65 11.16 -2.55 16.89
CA SER A 65 11.13 -1.64 18.05
C SER A 65 10.65 -2.40 19.29
N ASN A 66 11.55 -2.66 20.23
CA ASN A 66 11.22 -3.27 21.50
C ASN A 66 10.56 -2.25 22.46
N ASP A 67 9.65 -2.78 23.28
CA ASP A 67 9.01 -2.19 24.46
C ASP A 67 7.84 -1.20 24.25
N SER A 68 6.72 -1.33 24.97
CA SER A 68 6.27 -2.32 25.98
C SER A 68 4.74 -2.20 26.12
N GLN A 69 4.08 -3.29 26.49
CA GLN A 69 2.69 -3.25 26.95
C GLN A 69 2.54 -2.15 28.02
N ASN A 70 1.57 -1.25 27.83
CA ASN A 70 1.23 -0.09 28.68
C ASN A 70 1.98 1.24 28.45
N SER A 71 2.77 1.40 27.39
CA SER A 71 3.26 2.73 27.01
C SER A 71 2.22 3.52 26.21
N GLU A 72 1.93 4.74 26.64
CA GLU A 72 1.20 5.72 25.84
C GLU A 72 2.18 6.50 24.94
N THR A 73 1.72 6.90 23.77
CA THR A 73 2.44 7.84 22.90
C THR A 73 1.61 9.10 22.72
N VAL A 74 2.30 10.23 22.63
CA VAL A 74 1.67 11.48 22.21
C VAL A 74 1.31 11.35 20.73
N VAL A 75 0.08 11.73 20.42
CA VAL A 75 -0.42 11.86 19.05
C VAL A 75 -0.98 13.26 18.85
N ASN A 76 -0.86 13.77 17.63
CA ASN A 76 -1.40 15.08 17.26
C ASN A 76 -2.49 14.91 16.21
N TYR A 77 -3.58 15.67 16.33
CA TYR A 77 -4.55 15.75 15.24
C TYR A 77 -3.92 16.44 14.03
N LEU A 78 -4.21 15.95 12.83
CA LEU A 78 -3.72 16.59 11.61
C LEU A 78 -4.52 17.84 11.22
N SER A 79 -5.79 17.90 11.61
CA SER A 79 -6.71 19.00 11.30
C SER A 79 -6.73 20.10 12.37
N GLU A 80 -6.19 19.83 13.56
CA GLU A 80 -6.30 20.71 14.72
C GLU A 80 -4.97 20.79 15.47
N ASN A 81 -4.72 21.92 16.12
CA ASN A 81 -3.56 22.08 17.00
C ASN A 81 -3.82 21.48 18.39
N ASN A 82 -4.21 20.21 18.42
CA ASN A 82 -4.56 19.45 19.62
C ASN A 82 -3.77 18.15 19.68
N SER A 83 -3.35 17.78 20.89
CA SER A 83 -2.64 16.54 21.17
C SER A 83 -3.41 15.69 22.16
N LYS A 84 -3.20 14.38 22.11
CA LYS A 84 -3.68 13.44 23.13
C LYS A 84 -2.72 12.27 23.30
N TYR A 85 -2.99 11.46 24.30
CA TYR A 85 -2.29 10.21 24.53
C TYR A 85 -3.12 9.05 23.99
N LEU A 86 -2.45 8.14 23.28
CA LEU A 86 -3.03 6.87 22.83
C LEU A 86 -2.09 5.73 23.19
N ALA A 87 -2.65 4.53 23.40
CA ALA A 87 -1.85 3.34 23.62
C ALA A 87 -0.95 3.07 22.41
N LYS A 88 0.37 2.96 22.63
CA LYS A 88 1.37 2.71 21.59
C LYS A 88 1.04 1.44 20.78
N GLY A 89 0.43 0.45 21.43
CA GLY A 89 -0.04 -0.81 20.84
C GLY A 89 -1.10 -0.69 19.75
N ILE A 90 -1.70 0.48 19.54
CA ILE A 90 -2.56 0.78 18.37
C ILE A 90 -1.71 0.94 17.11
N PHE A 91 -0.50 1.47 17.25
CA PHE A 91 0.37 1.83 16.14
C PHE A 91 1.43 0.75 15.87
N ILE A 92 2.06 0.25 16.93
CA ILE A 92 3.15 -0.71 16.91
C ILE A 92 2.94 -1.70 18.06
N SER A 93 2.82 -2.99 17.76
CA SER A 93 2.63 -4.02 18.78
C SER A 93 3.22 -5.35 18.36
N LYS A 94 3.89 -6.03 19.29
CA LYS A 94 4.29 -7.44 19.14
C LYS A 94 3.15 -8.42 19.44
N ASP A 95 2.22 -8.03 20.31
CA ASP A 95 1.17 -8.93 20.84
C ASP A 95 -0.20 -8.69 20.19
N ARG A 96 -0.28 -7.75 19.25
CA ARG A 96 -1.48 -7.41 18.49
C ARG A 96 -1.11 -7.27 17.03
N PHE A 97 -2.05 -7.59 16.16
CA PHE A 97 -1.87 -7.38 14.73
C PHE A 97 -1.74 -5.88 14.43
N VAL A 98 -0.62 -5.50 13.83
CA VAL A 98 -0.35 -4.17 13.28
C VAL A 98 0.20 -4.35 11.88
N ASP A 99 -0.25 -3.53 10.93
CA ASP A 99 0.33 -3.44 9.59
C ASP A 99 0.97 -2.08 9.36
N SER A 100 1.61 -1.89 8.20
CA SER A 100 2.29 -0.65 7.86
C SER A 100 1.35 0.46 7.39
N ASN A 101 0.02 0.27 7.44
CA ASN A 101 -0.92 1.25 6.90
C ASN A 101 -0.71 2.64 7.48
N GLY A 102 -0.51 3.60 6.58
CA GLY A 102 -0.34 5.01 6.94
C GLY A 102 1.01 5.29 7.61
N MET A 103 1.98 4.38 7.48
CA MET A 103 3.34 4.56 7.97
C MET A 103 4.20 5.21 6.88
N ALA A 104 5.10 6.12 7.25
CA ALA A 104 6.06 6.66 6.29
C ALA A 104 7.32 7.15 6.98
N SER A 105 8.41 7.21 6.21
CA SER A 105 9.70 7.75 6.63
C SER A 105 10.22 8.82 5.70
N HIS A 106 10.78 9.89 6.27
CA HIS A 106 11.49 10.92 5.52
C HIS A 106 12.37 11.76 6.45
N THR A 107 13.32 12.49 5.88
CA THR A 107 14.06 13.53 6.60
C THR A 107 13.32 14.87 6.72
N ASN A 108 12.19 15.05 6.03
CA ASN A 108 11.43 16.30 5.93
C ASN A 108 10.03 16.09 6.54
N SER A 109 9.63 16.95 7.47
CA SER A 109 8.36 16.79 8.19
C SER A 109 7.14 16.94 7.27
N LYS A 110 7.16 17.85 6.29
CA LYS A 110 6.02 18.06 5.41
C LYS A 110 5.82 16.86 4.47
N GLU A 111 6.92 16.35 3.93
CA GLU A 111 6.88 15.19 3.04
C GLU A 111 6.47 13.91 3.80
N VAL A 112 7.00 13.66 5.00
CA VAL A 112 6.63 12.45 5.76
C VAL A 112 5.14 12.45 6.14
N ILE A 113 4.60 13.59 6.57
CA ILE A 113 3.18 13.75 6.90
C ILE A 113 2.32 13.52 5.64
N LYS A 114 2.71 14.11 4.51
CA LYS A 114 1.99 13.97 3.25
C LYS A 114 1.99 12.53 2.76
N THR A 115 3.13 11.85 2.76
CA THR A 115 3.24 10.45 2.33
C THR A 115 2.43 9.52 3.22
N ALA A 116 2.60 9.61 4.54
CA ALA A 116 1.82 8.81 5.48
C ALA A 116 0.31 9.04 5.31
N PHE A 117 -0.10 10.30 5.05
CA PHE A 117 -1.51 10.62 4.89
C PHE A 117 -2.05 10.08 3.57
N PHE A 118 -1.28 10.17 2.48
CA PHE A 118 -1.67 9.63 1.19
C PHE A 118 -1.86 8.12 1.28
N GLU A 119 -0.96 7.41 1.95
CA GLU A 119 -1.10 5.97 2.17
C GLU A 119 -2.30 5.63 3.08
N PHE A 120 -2.51 6.38 4.17
CA PHE A 120 -3.70 6.21 5.00
C PHE A 120 -4.97 6.33 4.15
N PHE A 121 -5.10 7.42 3.38
CA PHE A 121 -6.27 7.69 2.54
C PHE A 121 -6.44 6.65 1.42
N GLU A 122 -5.33 6.20 0.85
CA GLU A 122 -5.25 5.11 -0.14
C GLU A 122 -5.94 3.85 0.38
N ARG A 123 -5.50 3.39 1.57
CA ARG A 123 -6.01 2.18 2.22
C ARG A 123 -7.47 2.33 2.62
N GLN A 124 -7.87 3.48 3.18
CA GLN A 124 -9.29 3.73 3.51
C GLN A 124 -10.18 3.71 2.25
N SER A 125 -9.73 4.32 1.15
CA SER A 125 -10.47 4.33 -0.12
C SER A 125 -10.62 2.92 -0.70
N PHE A 126 -9.54 2.15 -0.70
CA PHE A 126 -9.58 0.77 -1.17
C PHE A 126 -10.50 -0.11 -0.33
N LEU A 127 -10.35 -0.10 1.00
CA LEU A 127 -11.16 -0.92 1.91
C LEU A 127 -12.64 -0.57 1.82
N THR A 128 -12.99 0.73 1.80
CA THR A 128 -14.38 1.14 1.64
C THR A 128 -14.96 0.71 0.29
N ASN A 129 -14.21 0.86 -0.80
CA ASN A 129 -14.67 0.43 -2.12
C ASN A 129 -14.91 -1.09 -2.16
N PHE A 130 -13.98 -1.88 -1.63
CA PHE A 130 -14.05 -3.34 -1.62
C PHE A 130 -15.19 -3.86 -0.73
N LEU A 131 -15.28 -3.37 0.51
CA LEU A 131 -16.30 -3.81 1.47
C LEU A 131 -17.71 -3.36 1.08
N SER A 132 -17.86 -2.21 0.41
CA SER A 132 -19.16 -1.77 -0.13
C SER A 132 -19.49 -2.38 -1.49
N GLN A 133 -18.53 -3.06 -2.14
CA GLN A 133 -18.61 -3.49 -3.54
C GLN A 133 -19.10 -2.38 -4.47
N THR A 134 -18.61 -1.16 -4.28
CA THR A 134 -19.01 -0.01 -5.11
C THR A 134 -18.44 -0.17 -6.52
N ALA A 135 -19.32 -0.42 -7.49
CA ALA A 135 -18.97 -0.39 -8.90
C ALA A 135 -18.53 1.03 -9.33
N VAL A 136 -17.40 1.11 -10.04
CA VAL A 136 -16.89 2.35 -10.63
C VAL A 136 -16.49 2.13 -12.10
N PRO A 137 -16.54 3.17 -12.95
CA PRO A 137 -16.12 3.04 -14.34
C PRO A 137 -14.67 2.61 -14.49
N ARG A 138 -14.41 1.74 -15.47
CA ARG A 138 -13.04 1.42 -15.89
C ARG A 138 -12.39 2.65 -16.54
N LEU A 139 -11.13 2.91 -16.21
CA LEU A 139 -10.32 3.97 -16.79
C LEU A 139 -9.64 3.51 -18.09
N LEU A 140 -9.57 4.41 -19.08
CA LEU A 140 -8.88 4.22 -20.36
C LEU A 140 -7.86 5.34 -20.58
N PHE A 141 -6.70 5.04 -21.16
CA PHE A 141 -5.62 6.02 -21.38
C PHE A 141 -4.82 5.72 -22.66
N ASP A 142 -5.49 5.78 -23.81
CA ASP A 142 -4.90 5.30 -25.07
C ASP A 142 -3.79 6.22 -25.65
N ASN A 143 -3.61 7.43 -25.10
CA ASN A 143 -2.67 8.45 -25.61
C ASN A 143 -1.54 8.82 -24.63
N GLU A 144 -1.38 8.09 -23.53
CA GLU A 144 -0.38 8.40 -22.49
C GLU A 144 0.81 7.43 -22.54
N GLU A 145 1.86 7.79 -23.29
CA GLU A 145 3.00 6.92 -23.57
C GLU A 145 3.59 6.25 -22.33
N SER A 146 3.80 7.02 -21.25
CA SER A 146 4.39 6.49 -20.02
C SER A 146 3.52 5.42 -19.33
N LEU A 147 2.20 5.54 -19.41
CA LEU A 147 1.26 4.57 -18.84
C LEU A 147 1.16 3.33 -19.74
N ILE A 148 1.21 3.52 -21.06
CA ILE A 148 1.18 2.45 -22.07
C ILE A 148 2.42 1.55 -21.94
N ILE A 149 3.60 2.12 -21.69
CA ILE A 149 4.84 1.35 -21.51
C ILE A 149 4.72 0.39 -20.33
N ALA A 150 4.28 0.88 -19.17
CA ALA A 150 4.14 0.06 -17.97
C ALA A 150 3.01 -0.98 -18.12
N ASP A 151 1.88 -0.60 -18.73
CA ASP A 151 0.77 -1.51 -19.06
C ASP A 151 1.23 -2.67 -19.98
N ASN A 152 1.96 -2.36 -21.05
CA ASN A 152 2.51 -3.38 -21.94
C ASN A 152 3.55 -4.26 -21.26
N TYR A 153 4.33 -3.71 -20.33
CA TYR A 153 5.29 -4.50 -19.57
C TYR A 153 4.60 -5.48 -18.62
N LEU A 154 3.53 -5.06 -17.92
CA LEU A 154 2.69 -5.93 -17.09
C LEU A 154 2.05 -7.08 -17.89
N LYS A 155 1.69 -6.85 -19.16
CA LYS A 155 1.15 -7.90 -20.06
C LYS A 155 2.14 -9.01 -20.38
N ASN A 156 3.41 -8.89 -20.01
CA ASN A 156 4.37 -10.01 -20.06
C ASN A 156 4.13 -11.04 -18.93
N TYR A 157 3.36 -10.69 -17.91
CA TYR A 157 3.06 -11.55 -16.76
C TYR A 157 1.58 -11.94 -16.69
N VAL A 158 0.68 -11.02 -17.04
CA VAL A 158 -0.78 -11.24 -17.05
C VAL A 158 -1.38 -11.06 -18.45
N ASP A 159 -2.65 -11.43 -18.65
CA ASP A 159 -3.30 -11.34 -19.97
C ASP A 159 -4.21 -10.13 -20.11
N LYS A 160 -4.84 -9.71 -19.02
CA LYS A 160 -5.73 -8.55 -18.96
C LYS A 160 -5.33 -7.66 -17.80
N ILE A 161 -5.48 -6.35 -17.98
CA ILE A 161 -5.25 -5.34 -16.96
C ILE A 161 -6.40 -4.34 -17.03
N ASN A 162 -6.96 -3.97 -15.88
CA ASN A 162 -8.02 -2.97 -15.77
C ASN A 162 -7.70 -2.01 -14.63
N TYR A 163 -8.14 -0.76 -14.78
CA TYR A 163 -7.84 0.34 -13.85
C TYR A 163 -9.12 1.01 -13.39
N TYR A 164 -9.20 1.31 -12.10
CA TYR A 164 -10.40 1.87 -11.48
C TYR A 164 -10.03 2.98 -10.49
N ASP A 165 -10.68 4.14 -10.58
CA ASP A 165 -10.58 5.18 -9.55
C ASP A 165 -11.54 4.85 -8.41
N VAL A 166 -10.98 4.33 -7.31
CA VAL A 166 -11.71 3.88 -6.11
C VAL A 166 -11.65 4.92 -4.99
N SER A 167 -11.22 6.16 -5.28
CA SER A 167 -11.11 7.25 -4.32
C SER A 167 -12.41 7.51 -3.55
N LEU A 168 -12.32 7.74 -2.25
CA LEU A 168 -13.42 8.37 -1.48
C LEU A 168 -13.72 9.78 -1.98
N ASP A 169 -12.69 10.53 -2.38
CA ASP A 169 -12.80 11.90 -2.85
C ASP A 169 -11.88 12.17 -4.06
N ARG A 170 -12.42 12.81 -5.10
CA ARG A 170 -11.71 13.04 -6.36
C ARG A 170 -10.61 14.11 -6.30
N SER A 171 -10.46 14.83 -5.19
CA SER A 171 -9.31 15.71 -4.98
C SER A 171 -8.02 14.92 -4.70
N LEU A 172 -8.12 13.65 -4.30
CA LEU A 172 -7.00 12.75 -4.11
C LEU A 172 -7.35 11.37 -4.71
N HIS A 173 -6.86 11.11 -5.91
CA HIS A 173 -7.18 9.88 -6.64
C HIS A 173 -6.50 8.67 -6.01
N VAL A 174 -7.24 7.58 -5.92
CA VAL A 174 -6.76 6.27 -5.49
C VAL A 174 -7.12 5.29 -6.59
N VAL A 175 -6.12 4.86 -7.36
CA VAL A 175 -6.33 4.00 -8.53
C VAL A 175 -5.93 2.57 -8.21
N LEU A 176 -6.85 1.65 -8.46
CA LEU A 176 -6.64 0.21 -8.35
C LEU A 176 -6.36 -0.37 -9.75
N CYS A 177 -5.19 -0.99 -9.90
CA CYS A 177 -4.78 -1.80 -11.04
C CYS A 177 -5.08 -3.27 -10.74
N ILE A 178 -5.83 -3.94 -11.61
CA ILE A 178 -6.19 -5.37 -11.49
C ILE A 178 -5.71 -6.11 -12.74
N GLY A 179 -4.71 -6.96 -12.58
CA GLY A 179 -4.18 -7.82 -13.65
C GLY A 179 -4.52 -9.30 -13.43
N TYR A 180 -4.95 -9.99 -14.47
CA TYR A 180 -5.27 -11.43 -14.39
C TYR A 180 -5.13 -12.15 -15.74
N GLY A 181 -5.16 -13.48 -15.71
CA GLY A 181 -4.95 -14.36 -16.87
C GLY A 181 -4.19 -15.61 -16.43
N SER A 182 -3.06 -15.89 -17.08
CA SER A 182 -2.09 -16.90 -16.62
C SER A 182 -1.60 -16.69 -15.18
N LYS A 183 -1.39 -15.44 -14.77
CA LYS A 183 -1.07 -15.03 -13.39
C LYS A 183 -2.04 -13.94 -12.94
N LYS A 184 -1.96 -13.56 -11.66
CA LYS A 184 -2.71 -12.43 -11.08
C LYS A 184 -1.74 -11.40 -10.51
N CYS A 185 -2.13 -10.13 -10.55
CA CYS A 185 -1.47 -9.05 -9.83
C CYS A 185 -2.48 -7.97 -9.47
N ILE A 186 -2.14 -7.19 -8.47
CA ILE A 186 -2.92 -6.04 -8.05
C ILE A 186 -1.96 -4.96 -7.58
N GLY A 187 -2.34 -3.71 -7.77
CA GLY A 187 -1.56 -2.58 -7.29
C GLY A 187 -2.46 -1.38 -7.05
N LEU A 188 -2.05 -0.53 -6.14
CA LEU A 188 -2.76 0.65 -5.69
C LEU A 188 -1.85 1.87 -5.89
N GLY A 189 -2.46 3.01 -6.13
CA GLY A 189 -1.68 4.21 -6.39
C GLY A 189 -2.43 5.46 -6.05
N THR A 190 -1.81 6.29 -5.22
CA THR A 190 -2.42 7.53 -4.75
C THR A 190 -1.67 8.77 -5.23
N SER A 191 -2.41 9.70 -5.80
CA SER A 191 -1.89 10.98 -6.27
C SER A 191 -3.01 12.00 -6.46
N THR A 192 -2.65 13.28 -6.40
CA THR A 192 -3.55 14.38 -6.74
C THR A 192 -3.82 14.46 -8.24
N GLN A 193 -3.02 13.76 -9.06
CA GLN A 193 -3.19 13.63 -10.50
C GLN A 193 -3.50 12.17 -10.84
N ILE A 194 -4.58 11.95 -11.59
CA ILE A 194 -5.06 10.61 -11.92
C ILE A 194 -4.03 9.78 -12.70
N LYS A 195 -3.27 10.38 -13.62
CA LYS A 195 -2.22 9.68 -14.39
C LYS A 195 -1.09 9.17 -13.51
N GLU A 196 -0.63 10.00 -12.58
CA GLU A 196 0.40 9.60 -11.61
C GLU A 196 -0.12 8.52 -10.65
N ALA A 197 -1.40 8.56 -10.28
CA ALA A 197 -2.03 7.48 -9.50
C ALA A 197 -2.06 6.15 -10.29
N ILE A 198 -2.44 6.18 -11.57
CA ILE A 198 -2.36 5.00 -12.46
C ILE A 198 -0.93 4.46 -12.50
N LYS A 199 0.06 5.32 -12.77
CA LYS A 199 1.46 4.91 -12.86
C LYS A 199 1.97 4.25 -11.58
N LYS A 200 1.63 4.80 -10.41
CA LYS A 200 1.98 4.19 -9.11
C LYS A 200 1.34 2.81 -8.95
N SER A 201 0.06 2.67 -9.30
CA SER A 201 -0.64 1.37 -9.24
C SER A 201 -0.03 0.33 -10.18
N GLN A 202 0.49 0.74 -11.33
CA GLN A 202 1.22 -0.14 -12.25
C GLN A 202 2.57 -0.58 -11.67
N ILE A 203 3.28 0.34 -11.01
CA ILE A 203 4.57 0.03 -10.37
C ILE A 203 4.36 -0.97 -9.22
N GLU A 204 3.37 -0.78 -8.36
CA GLU A 204 3.07 -1.72 -7.27
C GLU A 204 2.66 -3.10 -7.83
N ALA A 205 1.83 -3.13 -8.87
CA ALA A 205 1.49 -4.39 -9.55
C ALA A 205 2.73 -5.09 -10.16
N LEU A 206 3.74 -4.33 -10.59
CA LEU A 206 5.02 -4.88 -11.08
C LEU A 206 5.94 -5.36 -9.96
N GLN A 207 5.92 -4.73 -8.79
CA GLN A 207 6.70 -5.16 -7.63
C GLN A 207 6.35 -6.60 -7.23
N TYR A 208 5.08 -7.01 -7.40
CA TYR A 208 4.65 -8.40 -7.21
C TYR A 208 5.45 -9.40 -8.08
N PHE A 209 5.86 -9.01 -9.28
CA PHE A 209 6.62 -9.84 -10.20
C PHE A 209 8.14 -9.64 -10.12
N ALA A 210 8.66 -8.92 -9.13
CA ALA A 210 10.08 -8.52 -9.09
C ALA A 210 11.08 -9.70 -9.08
N GLN A 211 10.65 -10.88 -8.62
CA GLN A 211 11.43 -12.12 -8.62
C GLN A 211 10.92 -13.17 -9.62
N ASP A 212 9.89 -12.83 -10.39
CA ASP A 212 9.14 -13.78 -11.21
C ASP A 212 9.63 -13.79 -12.67
N ILE A 213 9.42 -14.91 -13.35
CA ILE A 213 9.74 -15.09 -14.77
C ILE A 213 8.49 -14.79 -15.60
N SER A 214 8.69 -14.12 -16.75
CA SER A 214 7.59 -13.79 -17.67
C SER A 214 6.85 -15.04 -18.15
N LYS A 215 5.57 -14.89 -18.48
CA LYS A 215 4.69 -16.00 -18.91
C LYS A 215 5.16 -16.72 -20.18
N PHE A 216 6.06 -16.09 -20.95
CA PHE A 216 6.60 -16.65 -22.20
C PHE A 216 7.80 -17.58 -21.98
N ASN A 217 8.39 -17.56 -20.79
CA ASN A 217 9.60 -18.33 -20.45
C ASN A 217 9.33 -19.45 -19.43
N SER A 218 8.08 -19.72 -19.07
CA SER A 218 7.71 -20.83 -18.18
C SER A 218 7.83 -22.17 -18.92
N LYS A 219 9.06 -22.66 -19.09
CA LYS A 219 9.29 -24.10 -19.19
C LYS A 219 9.25 -24.65 -17.78
N ASP A 220 8.23 -25.45 -17.47
CA ASP A 220 8.14 -26.44 -16.37
C ASP A 220 9.31 -26.44 -15.37
N MET A 221 9.48 -25.36 -14.62
CA MET A 221 10.16 -25.41 -13.35
C MET A 221 9.06 -25.37 -12.31
N LEU A 222 8.82 -26.55 -11.74
CA LEU A 222 8.09 -26.72 -10.49
C LEU A 222 8.35 -25.54 -9.56
N ASP A 223 7.27 -25.09 -8.94
CA ASP A 223 7.16 -24.17 -7.82
C ASP A 223 8.16 -24.49 -6.69
N SER A 224 9.43 -24.17 -6.88
CA SER A 224 10.38 -23.98 -5.79
C SER A 224 10.47 -22.50 -5.50
N LEU A 225 9.34 -21.90 -5.13
CA LEU A 225 9.39 -20.71 -4.28
C LEU A 225 10.01 -21.18 -2.98
N SER A 226 11.17 -20.61 -2.66
CA SER A 226 11.79 -20.69 -1.35
C SER A 226 10.71 -20.54 -0.27
N GLN A 227 10.66 -21.49 0.66
CA GLN A 227 9.91 -21.40 1.90
C GLN A 227 10.54 -20.34 2.82
N ASP A 228 10.72 -19.12 2.33
CA ASP A 228 11.11 -17.99 3.14
C ASP A 228 9.81 -17.39 3.69
N GLU A 229 9.74 -17.18 5.01
CA GLU A 229 8.59 -16.60 5.70
C GLU A 229 8.09 -15.35 4.94
N ASN A 230 6.97 -15.51 4.24
CA ASN A 230 6.25 -14.44 3.54
C ASN A 230 5.31 -13.76 4.54
N ASP A 231 5.12 -12.44 4.40
CA ASP A 231 4.16 -11.69 5.20
C ASP A 231 2.74 -12.25 5.02
N PHE A 232 1.91 -12.17 6.05
CA PHE A 232 0.56 -12.75 6.13
C PHE A 232 -0.31 -12.38 4.92
N TYR A 233 -0.24 -11.13 4.46
CA TYR A 233 -1.03 -10.66 3.32
C TYR A 233 -0.56 -11.27 1.98
N HIS A 234 0.75 -11.30 1.74
CA HIS A 234 1.37 -11.95 0.58
C HIS A 234 1.04 -13.45 0.53
N GLU A 235 1.17 -14.17 1.64
CA GLU A 235 0.87 -15.61 1.69
C GLU A 235 -0.59 -15.89 1.31
N LYS A 236 -1.52 -15.10 1.85
CA LYS A 236 -2.95 -15.22 1.54
C LYS A 236 -3.26 -14.87 0.09
N PHE A 237 -2.57 -13.87 -0.45
CA PHE A 237 -2.75 -13.48 -1.85
C PHE A 237 -2.24 -14.56 -2.80
N ASP A 238 -1.06 -15.12 -2.52
CA ASP A 238 -0.44 -16.17 -3.34
C ASP A 238 -1.31 -17.44 -3.36
N GLN A 239 -1.88 -17.84 -2.22
CA GLN A 239 -2.79 -18.99 -2.08
C GLN A 239 -4.12 -18.84 -2.85
N LEU A 240 -4.51 -17.62 -3.23
CA LEU A 240 -5.78 -17.36 -3.91
C LEU A 240 -5.70 -17.80 -5.39
N SER A 241 -6.66 -18.59 -5.87
CA SER A 241 -6.73 -18.92 -7.29
C SER A 241 -7.00 -17.66 -8.14
N VAL A 242 -6.65 -17.69 -9.43
CA VAL A 242 -6.97 -16.59 -10.35
C VAL A 242 -8.50 -16.43 -10.46
N GLU A 243 -9.24 -17.53 -10.47
CA GLU A 243 -10.69 -17.56 -10.52
C GLU A 243 -11.32 -16.89 -9.29
N ASP A 244 -10.84 -17.23 -8.09
CA ASP A 244 -11.32 -16.61 -6.86
C ASP A 244 -10.93 -15.14 -6.79
N PHE A 245 -9.73 -14.77 -7.25
CA PHE A 245 -9.32 -13.37 -7.36
C PHE A 245 -10.27 -12.57 -8.25
N ILE A 246 -10.58 -13.06 -9.46
CA ILE A 246 -11.54 -12.43 -10.37
C ILE A 246 -12.93 -12.34 -9.72
N LYS A 247 -13.37 -13.40 -9.04
CA LYS A 247 -14.67 -13.44 -8.35
C LYS A 247 -14.77 -12.38 -7.25
N ASN A 248 -13.71 -12.16 -6.47
CA ASN A 248 -13.70 -11.14 -5.42
C ASN A 248 -13.83 -9.72 -6.00
N TYR A 249 -13.32 -9.48 -7.21
CA TYR A 249 -13.39 -8.19 -7.90
C TYR A 249 -14.49 -8.10 -8.97
N SER A 250 -15.44 -9.04 -9.00
CA SER A 250 -16.47 -9.08 -10.05
C SER A 250 -17.34 -7.82 -10.09
N TYR A 251 -17.52 -7.14 -8.95
CA TYR A 251 -18.25 -5.87 -8.86
C TYR A 251 -17.58 -4.72 -9.64
N LEU A 252 -16.27 -4.82 -9.90
CA LEU A 252 -15.53 -3.92 -10.78
C LEU A 252 -15.38 -4.48 -12.19
N LEU A 253 -15.05 -5.77 -12.31
CA LEU A 253 -14.72 -6.39 -13.60
C LEU A 253 -15.94 -6.61 -14.49
N HIS A 254 -17.11 -6.88 -13.91
CA HIS A 254 -18.34 -7.22 -14.61
C HIS A 254 -19.42 -6.13 -14.48
N ASN A 255 -19.04 -4.90 -14.13
CA ASN A 255 -20.00 -3.80 -14.11
C ASN A 255 -20.32 -3.30 -15.52
N ASN A 256 -21.53 -2.76 -15.70
CA ASN A 256 -22.00 -2.24 -16.99
C ASN A 256 -21.76 -0.72 -17.13
N LEU A 257 -20.87 -0.13 -16.34
CA LEU A 257 -20.61 1.29 -16.40
C LEU A 257 -19.80 1.62 -17.65
N ILE A 258 -20.13 2.75 -18.28
CA ILE A 258 -19.40 3.25 -19.45
C ILE A 258 -17.98 3.58 -19.01
N SER A 259 -16.99 3.02 -19.71
CA SER A 259 -15.57 3.30 -19.43
C SER A 259 -15.28 4.80 -19.59
N LYS A 260 -14.41 5.34 -18.73
CA LYS A 260 -14.06 6.75 -18.66
C LYS A 260 -12.67 6.98 -19.21
N GLN A 261 -12.53 7.89 -20.16
CA GLN A 261 -11.22 8.35 -20.61
C GLN A 261 -10.55 9.18 -19.52
N VAL A 262 -9.26 8.91 -19.30
CA VAL A 262 -8.43 9.63 -18.35
C VAL A 262 -8.17 11.04 -18.90
N MET A 263 -8.47 12.03 -18.08
CA MET A 263 -8.19 13.43 -18.35
C MET A 263 -7.55 14.02 -17.11
N ASP A 264 -6.46 14.74 -17.29
CA ASP A 264 -5.92 15.54 -16.19
C ASP A 264 -6.84 16.70 -15.91
N GLN A 265 -7.05 16.95 -14.62
CA GLN A 265 -7.64 18.19 -14.15
C GLN A 265 -6.57 18.91 -13.35
N GLU A 266 -6.35 20.19 -13.64
CA GLU A 266 -5.57 21.02 -12.75
C GLU A 266 -6.31 21.12 -11.41
N ASN A 267 -5.73 20.52 -10.39
CA ASN A 267 -6.28 20.53 -9.05
C ASN A 267 -5.24 21.14 -8.11
N SER A 268 -5.56 22.30 -7.53
CA SER A 268 -4.73 22.92 -6.50
C SER A 268 -4.94 22.17 -5.18
N PHE A 269 -4.25 21.04 -5.01
CA PHE A 269 -4.35 20.27 -3.79
C PHE A 269 -3.55 20.93 -2.66
N VAL A 270 -4.24 21.26 -1.58
CA VAL A 270 -3.67 21.78 -0.33
C VAL A 270 -4.10 20.86 0.81
N LEU A 271 -3.13 20.23 1.48
CA LEU A 271 -3.40 19.19 2.46
C LEU A 271 -4.31 19.68 3.62
N PRO A 272 -4.07 20.84 4.26
CA PRO A 272 -4.99 21.38 5.27
C PRO A 272 -6.45 21.50 4.80
N ASP A 273 -6.68 22.05 3.61
CA ASP A 273 -8.03 22.22 3.06
C ASP A 273 -8.70 20.88 2.80
N PHE A 274 -7.91 19.90 2.34
CA PHE A 274 -8.40 18.54 2.12
C PHE A 274 -8.74 17.82 3.43
N LEU A 275 -7.95 18.01 4.50
CA LEU A 275 -8.22 17.46 5.83
C LEU A 275 -9.54 18.01 6.41
N GLU A 276 -9.79 19.31 6.25
CA GLU A 276 -11.07 19.91 6.65
C GLU A 276 -12.24 19.35 5.84
N LYS A 277 -12.05 19.18 4.53
CA LYS A 277 -13.06 18.60 3.64
C LYS A 277 -13.43 17.17 4.05
N ILE A 278 -12.46 16.26 4.20
CA ILE A 278 -12.76 14.86 4.54
C ILE A 278 -13.32 14.70 5.96
N LYS A 279 -12.96 15.59 6.89
CA LYS A 279 -13.57 15.65 8.21
C LYS A 279 -15.03 16.01 8.13
N LYS A 280 -15.38 16.99 7.28
CA LYS A 280 -16.78 17.38 7.06
C LYS A 280 -17.57 16.31 6.32
N ASP A 281 -17.02 15.76 5.24
CA ASP A 281 -17.76 14.90 4.31
C ASP A 281 -17.84 13.46 4.81
N PHE A 282 -16.81 12.97 5.51
CA PHE A 282 -16.69 11.57 5.93
C PHE A 282 -16.45 11.38 7.44
N ASN A 283 -16.33 12.46 8.20
CA ASN A 283 -15.96 12.40 9.62
C ASN A 283 -14.63 11.66 9.87
N ILE A 284 -13.67 11.82 8.93
CA ILE A 284 -12.28 11.39 9.06
C ILE A 284 -11.51 12.48 9.82
N ASN A 285 -11.01 12.17 11.02
CA ASN A 285 -10.23 13.07 11.85
C ASN A 285 -8.91 12.41 12.33
N PRO A 286 -7.93 12.29 11.43
CA PRO A 286 -6.76 11.46 11.66
C PRO A 286 -5.78 12.11 12.63
N VAL A 287 -5.11 11.26 13.39
CA VAL A 287 -3.99 11.60 14.27
C VAL A 287 -2.69 11.04 13.71
N ILE A 288 -1.57 11.68 14.06
CA ILE A 288 -0.23 11.25 13.71
C ILE A 288 0.61 10.97 14.96
N ALA A 289 1.29 9.84 14.96
CA ALA A 289 2.30 9.45 15.94
C ALA A 289 3.68 9.43 15.27
N MET A 290 4.73 9.83 15.99
CA MET A 290 6.11 9.74 15.55
C MET A 290 6.86 8.68 16.34
N PHE A 291 7.73 7.95 15.66
CA PHE A 291 8.57 6.89 16.20
C PHE A 291 10.03 7.14 15.87
N GLU A 292 10.88 6.75 16.81
CA GLU A 292 12.32 6.78 16.63
C GLU A 292 12.79 5.42 16.10
N SER A 293 13.76 5.44 15.19
CA SER A 293 14.48 4.23 14.80
C SER A 293 15.54 3.93 15.85
N ASP A 294 15.79 2.65 16.12
CA ASP A 294 16.93 2.22 16.94
C ASP A 294 18.27 2.63 16.31
N GLN A 295 18.30 2.92 15.01
CA GLN A 295 19.45 3.46 14.31
C GLN A 295 19.46 4.99 14.38
N ILE A 296 20.58 5.56 14.83
CA ILE A 296 20.78 7.01 14.87
C ILE A 296 21.03 7.53 13.45
N ILE A 297 19.96 7.82 12.74
CA ILE A 297 20.01 8.44 11.41
C ILE A 297 19.59 9.91 11.54
N PRO A 298 20.50 10.88 11.30
CA PRO A 298 20.20 12.29 11.47
C PRO A 298 18.94 12.71 10.72
N HIS A 299 18.01 13.32 11.45
CA HIS A 299 16.76 13.88 10.95
C HIS A 299 15.77 12.88 10.35
N LEU A 300 16.02 11.57 10.40
CA LEU A 300 15.04 10.56 10.02
C LEU A 300 13.82 10.69 10.91
N LYS A 301 12.64 10.78 10.28
CA LYS A 301 11.34 10.80 10.93
C LYS A 301 10.59 9.61 10.41
N ILE A 302 10.01 8.84 11.31
CA ILE A 302 9.12 7.74 10.99
C ILE A 302 7.81 8.06 11.68
N VAL A 303 6.72 8.09 10.93
CA VAL A 303 5.41 8.45 11.46
C VAL A 303 4.38 7.40 11.06
N LYS A 304 3.29 7.32 11.81
CA LYS A 304 2.10 6.56 11.42
C LYS A 304 0.85 7.39 11.63
N ILE A 305 -0.03 7.40 10.63
CA ILE A 305 -1.33 8.05 10.69
C ILE A 305 -2.40 7.01 11.00
N TYR A 306 -3.34 7.41 11.86
CA TYR A 306 -4.41 6.56 12.37
C TYR A 306 -5.67 7.39 12.57
N ASP A 307 -6.83 6.75 12.47
CA ASP A 307 -8.11 7.33 12.86
C ASP A 307 -8.88 6.30 13.70
N GLU A 308 -9.44 6.74 14.83
CA GLU A 308 -10.09 5.87 15.80
C GLU A 308 -11.38 5.21 15.32
N ASN A 309 -12.05 5.81 14.35
CA ASN A 309 -13.35 5.37 13.89
C ASN A 309 -13.29 4.67 12.52
N TRP A 310 -12.17 4.80 11.82
CA TRP A 310 -11.93 4.19 10.50
C TRP A 310 -11.12 2.90 10.62
N PHE A 311 -10.81 2.26 9.47
CA PHE A 311 -10.17 0.95 9.48
C PHE A 311 -8.72 1.05 10.00
N PRO A 312 -8.38 0.33 11.09
CA PRO A 312 -7.07 0.43 11.74
C PRO A 312 -5.94 -0.28 10.99
N HIS A 313 -6.29 -1.26 10.16
CA HIS A 313 -5.42 -2.15 9.39
C HIS A 313 -6.23 -2.72 8.21
N MET A 314 -5.66 -3.53 7.32
CA MET A 314 -6.40 -4.13 6.19
C MET A 314 -7.13 -5.44 6.52
N ASN A 315 -6.83 -6.09 7.65
CA ASN A 315 -7.40 -7.39 8.02
C ASN A 315 -8.84 -7.30 8.59
N PRO A 316 -9.90 -7.67 7.84
CA PRO A 316 -11.27 -7.42 8.28
C PRO A 316 -11.75 -8.29 9.45
N ASN A 317 -11.08 -9.43 9.70
CA ASN A 317 -11.44 -10.33 10.81
C ASN A 317 -11.32 -9.67 12.19
N LEU A 318 -10.53 -8.60 12.29
CA LEU A 318 -10.24 -7.92 13.54
C LEU A 318 -11.06 -6.63 13.70
N TYR A 319 -11.85 -6.25 12.70
CA TYR A 319 -12.73 -5.09 12.82
C TYR A 319 -13.88 -5.38 13.79
N ASN A 320 -14.13 -4.43 14.67
CA ASN A 320 -15.31 -4.45 15.51
C ASN A 320 -16.55 -3.97 14.72
N LYS A 321 -17.75 -4.29 15.23
CA LYS A 321 -19.02 -3.90 14.59
C LYS A 321 -19.21 -2.38 14.53
N GLU A 322 -18.62 -1.63 15.46
CA GLU A 322 -18.78 -0.18 15.53
C GLU A 322 -18.02 0.53 14.41
N VAL A 323 -16.83 0.05 14.03
CA VAL A 323 -16.09 0.55 12.85
C VAL A 323 -16.93 0.39 11.58
N TYR A 324 -17.52 -0.80 11.36
CA TYR A 324 -18.39 -1.02 10.21
C TYR A 324 -19.59 -0.07 10.20
N LYS A 325 -20.29 0.10 11.33
CA LYS A 325 -21.43 1.02 11.43
C LYS A 325 -21.03 2.47 11.18
N PHE A 326 -19.91 2.89 11.75
CA PHE A 326 -19.41 4.26 11.61
C PHE A 326 -19.06 4.54 10.14
N VAL A 327 -18.20 3.73 9.54
CA VAL A 327 -17.77 3.92 8.15
C VAL A 327 -18.95 3.82 7.20
N SER A 328 -19.84 2.85 7.38
CA SER A 328 -21.06 2.69 6.58
C SER A 328 -21.93 3.95 6.60
N LYS A 329 -22.13 4.54 7.78
CA LYS A 329 -22.85 5.81 7.95
C LYS A 329 -22.10 6.97 7.28
N SER A 330 -20.79 7.06 7.45
CA SER A 330 -19.96 8.13 6.88
C SER A 330 -19.96 8.14 5.36
N ILE A 331 -19.94 6.97 4.71
CA ILE A 331 -19.96 6.88 3.24
C ILE A 331 -21.38 6.71 2.65
N ASN A 332 -22.40 6.62 3.51
CA ASN A 332 -23.79 6.35 3.14
C ASN A 332 -23.95 5.08 2.27
N LYS A 333 -23.28 3.98 2.64
CA LYS A 333 -23.37 2.67 1.97
C LYS A 333 -23.23 1.54 2.96
N ASP A 334 -23.90 0.43 2.67
CA ASP A 334 -23.72 -0.81 3.45
C ASP A 334 -22.34 -1.42 3.18
N LEU A 335 -21.76 -2.02 4.22
CA LEU A 335 -20.49 -2.72 4.17
C LEU A 335 -20.69 -4.21 4.42
N LEU A 336 -20.05 -5.04 3.62
CA LEU A 336 -20.03 -6.48 3.79
C LEU A 336 -19.18 -6.86 5.01
N THR A 337 -19.84 -7.33 6.06
CA THR A 337 -19.21 -7.79 7.31
C THR A 337 -18.80 -9.25 7.28
N SER A 338 -19.18 -10.00 6.23
CA SER A 338 -18.83 -11.40 6.04
C SER A 338 -17.45 -11.63 5.42
N ILE A 339 -16.84 -10.56 4.87
CA ILE A 339 -15.51 -10.60 4.27
C ILE A 339 -14.47 -10.83 5.37
N LYS A 340 -13.69 -11.89 5.22
CA LYS A 340 -12.63 -12.28 6.18
C LYS A 340 -11.22 -11.96 5.69
N TYR A 341 -11.07 -11.63 4.43
CA TYR A 341 -9.77 -11.34 3.82
C TYR A 341 -9.99 -10.42 2.61
N ILE A 342 -9.05 -9.50 2.41
CA ILE A 342 -9.01 -8.61 1.26
C ILE A 342 -7.96 -9.17 0.29
N PRO A 343 -8.31 -9.57 -0.94
CA PRO A 343 -7.39 -10.07 -1.96
C PRO A 343 -6.34 -9.07 -2.46
N PHE A 344 -5.45 -8.65 -1.57
CA PHE A 344 -4.37 -7.70 -1.79
C PHE A 344 -3.14 -8.14 -0.97
N PRO A 345 -1.93 -8.07 -1.53
CA PRO A 345 -0.68 -8.54 -0.91
C PRO A 345 -0.16 -7.64 0.22
#